data_AF-A0A3B0MW89-F1
#
_entry.id   AF-A0A3B0MW89-F1
#
_cell.length_a   1.000
_cell.length_b   1.000
_cell.length_c   1.000
_cell.angle_alpha   90.00
_cell.angle_beta   90.00
_cell.angle_gamma   90.00
#
_symmetry.space_group_name_H-M   'P 1'
#
loop_
_entity.id
_entity.type
_entity.pdbx_description
1 polymer ?
#
loop_
_entity_poly.entity_id
_entity_poly.type
_entity_poly.pdbx_seq_one_letter_code
_entity_poly.pdbx_strand_id
1 'polypeptide(L)'
;MSAESPSNGGNCEDSNKIAAYLLVGFSLLLTLRVGMNGAPFCMKRFKIPEHLFSLYVSRVHNCIELGCSAGVTAGTIYNIKYGDKICGPEKEKISIVINLLFFVVNVVLFFVFVTGGEQGHLTDFYWTLAFSAFVYGMNLSFIIKLAGDCIVYYLATLHVSGIFVSIYHFLFLKLFGNRRKFNTDYLIITWQIVLSIIITAVTAGVWISVYYNGKQSEGKNGDCSGGGSSSGDSSTWHAISPMIMCVFAQVVVYIFYPAIAPGLLVDFRHVNKIDQALLIISPIPAITFALLDVTKNTEYSPKNVWTGEKAAWHGTLIFIPVMIICGYLFIKALHYPHSATSLTIINNPRMVGFLTILFYMSHMILLAVGYPGVEKNSGSAKEYLPNINTFIVTLSMAVLIFFGEGYVNEFKKHDRSYWPTQGLSAKRAFGFWFDKAIQNGFKNFLLIFTRDLRRDLMSALD
;
A
#
# COMPACT_ATOMS: atom_id res chain seq x y z
N MET A 1 -26.89 -3.91 40.78
CA MET A 1 -27.65 -4.74 39.81
C MET A 1 -27.10 -4.39 38.45
N SER A 2 -26.15 -5.21 38.02
CA SER A 2 -25.24 -4.94 36.91
C SER A 2 -25.97 -5.22 35.60
N ALA A 3 -26.22 -4.18 34.81
CA ALA A 3 -26.80 -4.32 33.48
C ALA A 3 -25.72 -4.83 32.53
N GLU A 4 -25.79 -6.12 32.22
CA GLU A 4 -25.06 -6.74 31.11
C GLU A 4 -25.39 -6.00 29.82
N SER A 5 -24.34 -5.49 29.17
CA SER A 5 -24.42 -4.92 27.83
C SER A 5 -24.73 -6.03 26.83
N PRO A 6 -25.74 -5.86 25.95
CA PRO A 6 -26.16 -6.91 25.04
C PRO A 6 -25.08 -7.18 23.99
N SER A 7 -24.79 -8.46 23.81
CA SER A 7 -23.84 -9.04 22.85
C SER A 7 -24.17 -8.64 21.42
N ASN A 8 -23.38 -7.71 20.87
CA ASN A 8 -23.41 -7.31 19.46
C ASN A 8 -22.76 -8.39 18.57
N GLY A 9 -23.38 -8.67 17.43
CA GLY A 9 -22.88 -9.64 16.46
C GLY A 9 -21.53 -9.26 15.85
N GLY A 10 -20.70 -10.28 15.60
CA GLY A 10 -19.50 -10.18 14.76
C GLY A 10 -18.14 -10.11 15.46
N ASN A 11 -18.02 -10.50 16.73
CA ASN A 11 -16.74 -10.38 17.45
C ASN A 11 -15.60 -11.18 16.78
N CYS A 12 -14.51 -10.47 16.47
CA CYS A 12 -13.22 -11.06 16.10
C CYS A 12 -12.52 -11.64 17.35
N GLU A 13 -13.18 -12.54 18.06
CA GLU A 13 -12.66 -13.17 19.28
C GLU A 13 -12.01 -14.52 19.01
N ASP A 14 -12.37 -15.17 17.90
CA ASP A 14 -11.79 -16.45 17.52
C ASP A 14 -10.30 -16.29 17.17
N SER A 15 -9.45 -16.94 17.95
CA SER A 15 -7.99 -16.95 17.74
C SER A 15 -7.60 -17.37 16.32
N ASN A 16 -8.32 -18.34 15.75
CA ASN A 16 -8.12 -18.80 14.37
C ASN A 16 -8.44 -17.71 13.34
N LYS A 17 -9.49 -16.91 13.57
CA LYS A 17 -9.87 -15.80 12.69
C LYS A 17 -8.85 -14.67 12.78
N ILE A 18 -8.41 -14.30 13.99
CA ILE A 18 -7.34 -13.31 14.21
C ILE A 18 -6.06 -13.75 13.47
N ALA A 19 -5.65 -15.01 13.65
CA ALA A 19 -4.48 -15.57 12.97
C ALA A 19 -4.63 -15.52 11.43
N ALA A 20 -5.81 -15.79 10.89
CA ALA A 20 -6.08 -15.69 9.46
C ALA A 20 -5.88 -14.27 8.91
N TYR A 21 -6.42 -13.25 9.59
CA TYR A 21 -6.24 -11.85 9.17
C TYR A 21 -4.79 -11.36 9.31
N LEU A 22 -4.08 -11.78 10.37
CA LEU A 22 -2.64 -11.51 10.53
C LEU A 22 -1.82 -12.14 9.40
N LEU A 23 -2.09 -13.40 9.05
CA LEU A 23 -1.36 -14.11 7.99
C LEU A 23 -1.66 -13.53 6.60
N VAL A 24 -2.91 -13.18 6.34
CA VAL A 24 -3.29 -12.52 5.08
C VAL A 24 -2.59 -11.17 4.94
N GLY A 25 -2.66 -10.30 5.95
CA GLY A 25 -1.95 -9.01 5.95
C GLY A 25 -0.45 -9.17 5.75
N PHE A 26 0.17 -10.10 6.47
CA PHE A 26 1.60 -10.40 6.34
C PHE A 26 1.97 -10.88 4.93
N SER A 27 1.22 -11.83 4.37
CA SER A 27 1.57 -12.47 3.09
C SER A 27 1.43 -11.57 1.87
N LEU A 28 0.56 -10.58 1.96
CA LEU A 28 -0.02 -9.91 0.80
C LEU A 28 0.97 -8.97 0.07
N LEU A 29 1.87 -8.28 0.78
CA LEU A 29 2.90 -7.45 0.16
C LEU A 29 4.20 -8.21 -0.15
N LEU A 30 4.33 -9.50 0.21
CA LEU A 30 5.60 -10.25 0.02
C LEU A 30 5.98 -10.36 -1.46
N THR A 31 5.01 -10.71 -2.31
CA THR A 31 5.22 -10.83 -3.75
C THR A 31 5.64 -9.50 -4.38
N LEU A 32 5.00 -8.40 -3.99
CA LEU A 32 5.32 -7.06 -4.50
C LEU A 32 6.74 -6.62 -4.12
N ARG A 33 7.19 -6.98 -2.91
CA ARG A 33 8.55 -6.68 -2.46
C ARG A 33 9.64 -7.46 -3.18
N VAL A 34 9.32 -8.52 -3.90
CA VAL A 34 10.27 -9.18 -4.81
C VAL A 34 10.65 -8.24 -5.95
N GLY A 35 9.68 -7.54 -6.54
CA GLY A 35 9.90 -6.57 -7.61
C GLY A 35 10.55 -5.27 -7.15
N MET A 36 10.27 -4.83 -5.91
CA MET A 36 10.75 -3.55 -5.37
C MET A 36 12.04 -3.70 -4.56
N ASN A 37 11.98 -4.28 -3.35
CA ASN A 37 13.15 -4.44 -2.49
C ASN A 37 14.19 -5.40 -3.10
N GLY A 38 13.73 -6.37 -3.89
CA GLY A 38 14.58 -7.29 -4.64
C GLY A 38 15.17 -6.72 -5.94
N ALA A 39 14.79 -5.49 -6.34
CA ALA A 39 15.18 -4.91 -7.63
C ALA A 39 16.70 -4.95 -7.93
N PRO A 40 17.62 -4.63 -7.00
CA PRO A 40 19.06 -4.68 -7.29
C PRO A 40 19.53 -6.08 -7.71
N PHE A 41 18.93 -7.12 -7.13
CA PHE A 41 19.26 -8.52 -7.44
C PHE A 41 18.58 -8.97 -8.74
N CYS A 42 17.33 -8.57 -8.95
CA CYS A 42 16.59 -8.82 -10.20
C CYS A 42 17.32 -8.22 -11.41
N MET A 43 17.80 -6.99 -11.32
CA MET A 43 18.52 -6.35 -12.43
C MET A 43 19.80 -7.09 -12.83
N LYS A 44 20.56 -7.57 -11.83
CA LYS A 44 21.75 -8.39 -12.08
C LYS A 44 21.40 -9.72 -12.72
N ARG A 45 20.32 -10.36 -12.26
CA ARG A 45 19.78 -11.59 -12.86
C ARG A 45 19.38 -11.40 -14.32
N PHE A 46 18.76 -10.27 -14.67
CA PHE A 46 18.32 -9.97 -16.03
C PHE A 46 19.41 -9.27 -16.88
N LYS A 47 20.63 -9.09 -16.36
CA LYS A 47 21.74 -8.38 -17.03
C LYS A 47 21.35 -6.96 -17.51
N ILE A 48 20.61 -6.23 -16.69
CA ILE A 48 20.25 -4.83 -16.95
C ILE A 48 21.35 -3.92 -16.38
N PRO A 49 21.83 -2.92 -17.14
CA PRO A 49 22.84 -1.97 -16.65
C PRO A 49 22.41 -1.24 -15.36
N GLU A 50 23.33 -1.07 -14.41
CA GLU A 50 23.03 -0.48 -13.09
C GLU A 50 22.56 0.98 -13.15
N HIS A 51 22.96 1.75 -14.17
CA HIS A 51 22.50 3.14 -14.32
C HIS A 51 21.01 3.25 -14.65
N LEU A 52 20.38 2.17 -15.16
CA LEU A 52 18.93 2.12 -15.41
C LEU A 52 18.12 1.74 -14.16
N PHE A 53 18.76 1.63 -12.99
CA PHE A 53 18.13 1.16 -11.77
C PHE A 53 16.87 1.94 -11.38
N SER A 54 16.96 3.27 -11.36
CA SER A 54 15.83 4.12 -11.03
C SER A 54 14.66 3.97 -12.01
N LEU A 55 14.95 3.75 -13.30
CA LEU A 55 13.93 3.58 -14.33
C LEU A 55 13.26 2.21 -14.23
N TYR A 56 14.03 1.15 -14.01
CA TYR A 56 13.51 -0.20 -13.78
C TYR A 56 12.58 -0.24 -12.55
N VAL A 57 13.05 0.29 -11.41
CA VAL A 57 12.27 0.30 -10.16
C VAL A 57 10.96 1.06 -10.34
N SER A 58 11.01 2.26 -10.92
CA SER A 58 9.82 3.08 -11.20
C SER A 58 8.82 2.33 -12.10
N ARG A 59 9.28 1.74 -13.22
CA ARG A 59 8.39 0.99 -14.12
C ARG A 59 7.73 -0.22 -13.48
N VAL A 60 8.49 -1.00 -12.69
CA VAL A 60 7.97 -2.17 -11.97
C VAL A 60 6.98 -1.72 -10.90
N HIS A 61 7.32 -0.70 -10.11
CA HIS A 61 6.45 -0.18 -9.06
C HIS A 61 5.13 0.35 -9.62
N ASN A 62 5.16 1.21 -10.63
CA ASN A 62 3.95 1.77 -11.21
C ASN A 62 3.05 0.71 -11.84
N CYS A 63 3.63 -0.32 -12.46
CA CYS A 63 2.88 -1.43 -13.03
C CYS A 63 2.15 -2.24 -11.95
N ILE A 64 2.86 -2.52 -10.84
CA ILE A 64 2.29 -3.18 -9.67
C ILE A 64 1.13 -2.36 -9.09
N GLU A 65 1.32 -1.05 -8.89
CA GLU A 65 0.28 -0.19 -8.31
C GLU A 65 -0.93 -0.05 -9.24
N LEU A 66 -0.71 0.03 -10.55
CA LEU A 66 -1.79 0.04 -11.54
C LEU A 66 -2.54 -1.30 -11.57
N GLY A 67 -1.82 -2.42 -11.52
CA GLY A 67 -2.40 -3.76 -11.42
C GLY A 67 -3.26 -3.91 -10.16
N CYS A 68 -2.75 -3.47 -9.01
CA CYS A 68 -3.49 -3.41 -7.74
C CYS A 68 -4.78 -2.60 -7.87
N SER A 69 -4.69 -1.38 -8.42
CA SER A 69 -5.85 -0.50 -8.61
C SER A 69 -6.90 -1.12 -9.53
N ALA A 70 -6.48 -1.77 -10.63
CA ALA A 70 -7.38 -2.52 -11.50
C ALA A 70 -8.04 -3.72 -10.77
N GLY A 71 -7.29 -4.42 -9.92
CA GLY A 71 -7.79 -5.52 -9.09
C GLY A 71 -8.84 -5.07 -8.09
N VAL A 72 -8.57 -3.98 -7.37
CA VAL A 72 -9.53 -3.36 -6.43
C VAL A 72 -10.78 -2.90 -7.17
N THR A 73 -10.63 -2.29 -8.35
CA THR A 73 -11.75 -1.87 -9.20
C THR A 73 -12.64 -3.05 -9.57
N ALA A 74 -12.04 -4.16 -10.05
CA ALA A 74 -12.78 -5.36 -10.39
C ALA A 74 -13.49 -5.97 -9.17
N GLY A 75 -12.80 -6.06 -8.04
CA GLY A 75 -13.36 -6.54 -6.77
C GLY A 75 -14.51 -5.66 -6.25
N THR A 76 -14.40 -4.35 -6.39
CA THR A 76 -15.45 -3.40 -5.96
C THR A 76 -16.66 -3.45 -6.89
N ILE A 77 -16.49 -3.50 -8.21
CA ILE A 77 -17.59 -3.68 -9.16
C ILE A 77 -18.34 -4.98 -8.87
N TYR A 78 -17.60 -6.07 -8.61
CA TYR A 78 -18.20 -7.34 -8.23
C TYR A 78 -19.01 -7.22 -6.94
N ASN A 79 -18.42 -6.59 -5.92
CA ASN A 79 -19.06 -6.42 -4.62
C ASN A 79 -20.30 -5.52 -4.65
N ILE A 80 -20.36 -4.52 -5.53
CA ILE A 80 -21.53 -3.66 -5.70
C ILE A 80 -22.62 -4.40 -6.50
N LYS A 81 -22.26 -5.03 -7.62
CA LYS A 81 -23.24 -5.65 -8.54
C LYS A 81 -23.90 -6.90 -7.94
N TYR A 82 -23.14 -7.67 -7.16
CA TYR A 82 -23.61 -8.91 -6.56
C TYR A 82 -23.69 -8.83 -5.03
N GLY A 83 -23.50 -7.66 -4.43
CA GLY A 83 -23.49 -7.45 -2.98
C GLY A 83 -24.76 -7.96 -2.30
N ASP A 84 -25.91 -7.52 -2.79
CA ASP A 84 -27.23 -7.82 -2.22
C ASP A 84 -27.65 -9.29 -2.43
N LYS A 85 -27.17 -9.93 -3.50
CA LYS A 85 -27.47 -11.35 -3.81
C LYS A 85 -26.55 -12.33 -3.07
N ILE A 86 -25.43 -11.83 -2.55
CA ILE A 86 -24.36 -12.62 -1.91
C ILE A 86 -24.25 -12.21 -0.41
N CYS A 87 -25.39 -12.05 0.26
CA CYS A 87 -25.42 -12.09 1.74
C CYS A 87 -25.14 -13.50 2.29
N GLY A 88 -25.07 -14.53 1.42
CA GLY A 88 -24.86 -15.93 1.79
C GLY A 88 -23.41 -16.44 1.72
N PRO A 89 -23.19 -17.76 1.87
CA PRO A 89 -21.88 -18.43 1.94
C PRO A 89 -21.03 -18.36 0.65
N GLU A 90 -21.48 -17.62 -0.36
CA GLU A 90 -20.82 -17.45 -1.65
C GLU A 90 -19.67 -16.45 -1.61
N LYS A 91 -19.78 -15.35 -0.84
CA LYS A 91 -18.68 -14.36 -0.67
C LYS A 91 -17.42 -15.00 -0.07
N GLU A 92 -17.63 -15.91 0.87
CA GLU A 92 -16.57 -16.66 1.55
C GLU A 92 -15.89 -17.65 0.60
N LYS A 93 -16.68 -18.36 -0.22
CA LYS A 93 -16.15 -19.25 -1.26
C LYS A 93 -15.28 -18.49 -2.26
N ILE A 94 -15.73 -17.31 -2.70
CA ILE A 94 -14.98 -16.49 -3.65
C ILE A 94 -13.68 -15.98 -3.01
N SER A 95 -13.73 -15.50 -1.77
CA SER A 95 -12.53 -15.09 -1.03
C SER A 95 -11.52 -16.24 -0.88
N ILE A 96 -11.98 -17.47 -0.62
CA ILE A 96 -11.14 -18.67 -0.62
C ILE A 96 -10.47 -18.88 -1.99
N VAL A 97 -11.24 -18.82 -3.08
CA VAL A 97 -10.72 -18.98 -4.44
C VAL A 97 -9.67 -17.93 -4.77
N ILE A 98 -9.88 -16.67 -4.36
CA ILE A 98 -8.91 -15.58 -4.60
C ILE A 98 -7.62 -15.81 -3.80
N ASN A 99 -7.69 -16.25 -2.54
CA ASN A 99 -6.50 -16.57 -1.75
C ASN A 99 -5.72 -17.76 -2.34
N LEU A 100 -6.43 -18.78 -2.85
CA LEU A 100 -5.80 -19.90 -3.57
C LEU A 100 -5.15 -19.41 -4.88
N LEU A 101 -5.83 -18.53 -5.62
CA LEU A 101 -5.30 -17.93 -6.84
C LEU A 101 -4.02 -17.14 -6.55
N PHE A 102 -3.98 -16.40 -5.43
CA PHE A 102 -2.78 -15.67 -5.02
C PHE A 102 -1.59 -16.60 -4.74
N PHE A 103 -1.82 -17.75 -4.12
CA PHE A 103 -0.82 -18.80 -3.98
C PHE A 103 -0.34 -19.34 -5.35
N VAL A 104 -1.27 -19.67 -6.25
CA VAL A 104 -0.94 -20.17 -7.60
C VAL A 104 -0.11 -19.17 -8.39
N VAL A 105 -0.43 -17.87 -8.31
CA VAL A 105 0.35 -16.83 -9.00
C VAL A 105 1.78 -16.73 -8.44
N ASN A 106 1.98 -16.91 -7.13
CA ASN A 106 3.33 -16.98 -6.57
C ASN A 106 4.12 -18.19 -7.09
N VAL A 107 3.46 -19.32 -7.32
CA VAL A 107 4.07 -20.51 -7.95
C VAL A 107 4.45 -20.22 -9.41
N VAL A 108 3.58 -19.56 -10.18
CA VAL A 108 3.88 -19.14 -11.55
C VAL A 108 5.07 -18.18 -11.56
N LEU A 109 5.11 -17.20 -10.65
CA LEU A 109 6.22 -16.24 -10.53
C LEU A 109 7.56 -16.95 -10.29
N PHE A 110 7.57 -18.02 -9.49
CA PHE A 110 8.76 -18.85 -9.27
C PHE A 110 9.24 -19.48 -10.57
N PHE A 111 8.36 -20.14 -11.33
CA PHE A 111 8.75 -20.76 -12.60
C PHE A 111 9.24 -19.72 -13.59
N VAL A 112 8.57 -18.58 -13.73
CA VAL A 112 8.98 -17.50 -14.63
C VAL A 112 10.35 -16.93 -14.25
N PHE A 113 10.65 -16.79 -12.95
CA PHE A 113 11.94 -16.28 -12.49
C PHE A 113 13.10 -17.29 -12.68
N VAL A 114 12.83 -18.57 -12.42
CA VAL A 114 13.83 -19.65 -12.50
C VAL A 114 14.16 -20.00 -13.95
N THR A 115 13.17 -19.94 -14.84
CA THR A 115 13.32 -20.27 -16.27
C THR A 115 13.97 -19.13 -17.08
N GLY A 116 14.33 -19.41 -18.34
CA GLY A 116 14.86 -18.39 -19.27
C GLY A 116 16.39 -18.25 -19.34
N GLY A 117 17.14 -19.25 -18.88
CA GLY A 117 18.60 -19.31 -19.04
C GLY A 117 19.34 -18.11 -18.44
N GLU A 118 20.44 -17.70 -19.05
CA GLU A 118 21.31 -16.65 -18.48
C GLU A 118 20.68 -15.26 -18.42
N GLN A 119 19.79 -14.91 -19.35
CA GLN A 119 19.18 -13.57 -19.40
C GLN A 119 17.80 -13.50 -18.75
N GLY A 120 17.12 -14.64 -18.53
CA GLY A 120 15.81 -14.72 -17.91
C GLY A 120 14.69 -14.10 -18.75
N HIS A 121 13.45 -14.49 -18.47
CA HIS A 121 12.27 -13.91 -19.11
C HIS A 121 11.82 -12.63 -18.39
N LEU A 122 12.53 -11.53 -18.62
CA LEU A 122 12.28 -10.24 -17.94
C LEU A 122 10.84 -9.73 -18.13
N THR A 123 10.33 -9.77 -19.36
CA THR A 123 8.99 -9.26 -19.68
C THR A 123 7.91 -10.14 -19.05
N ASP A 124 8.08 -11.46 -19.03
CA ASP A 124 7.12 -12.37 -18.40
C ASP A 124 7.15 -12.20 -16.88
N PHE A 125 8.33 -12.00 -16.29
CA PHE A 125 8.48 -11.69 -14.86
C PHE A 125 7.74 -10.41 -14.49
N TYR A 126 7.89 -9.37 -15.31
CA TYR A 126 7.19 -8.10 -15.15
C TYR A 126 5.66 -8.24 -15.20
N TRP A 127 5.12 -8.90 -16.22
CA TRP A 127 3.68 -9.11 -16.35
C TRP A 127 3.12 -10.07 -15.29
N THR A 128 3.90 -11.04 -14.83
CA THR A 128 3.50 -11.92 -13.72
C THR A 128 3.41 -11.14 -12.41
N LEU A 129 4.34 -10.21 -12.15
CA LEU A 129 4.24 -9.29 -11.01
C LEU A 129 2.99 -8.40 -11.11
N ALA A 130 2.71 -7.85 -12.30
CA ALA A 130 1.51 -7.04 -12.54
C ALA A 130 0.22 -7.84 -12.29
N PHE A 131 0.15 -9.08 -12.78
CA PHE A 131 -0.98 -9.97 -12.54
C PHE A 131 -1.10 -10.37 -11.06
N SER A 132 0.02 -10.59 -10.38
CA SER A 132 0.02 -10.84 -8.92
C SER A 132 -0.55 -9.65 -8.14
N ALA A 133 -0.24 -8.43 -8.56
CA ALA A 133 -0.78 -7.21 -7.98
C ALA A 133 -2.29 -7.07 -8.24
N PHE A 134 -2.77 -7.47 -9.43
CA PHE A 134 -4.20 -7.55 -9.72
C PHE A 134 -4.95 -8.52 -8.82
N VAL A 135 -4.42 -9.74 -8.62
CA VAL A 135 -5.02 -10.73 -7.70
C VAL A 135 -4.99 -10.24 -6.27
N TYR A 136 -3.90 -9.59 -5.85
CA TYR A 136 -3.83 -8.89 -4.57
C TYR A 136 -4.94 -7.83 -4.44
N GLY A 137 -5.09 -6.93 -5.41
CA GLY A 137 -6.11 -5.88 -5.37
C GLY A 137 -7.52 -6.45 -5.23
N MET A 138 -7.83 -7.55 -5.92
CA MET A 138 -9.08 -8.26 -5.72
C MET A 138 -9.20 -8.80 -4.29
N ASN A 139 -8.15 -9.44 -3.76
CA ASN A 139 -8.14 -9.97 -2.39
C ASN A 139 -8.41 -8.85 -1.36
N LEU A 140 -7.78 -7.68 -1.54
CA LEU A 140 -7.98 -6.51 -0.69
C LEU A 140 -9.46 -6.12 -0.58
N SER A 141 -10.18 -6.04 -1.71
CA SER A 141 -11.62 -5.69 -1.69
C SER A 141 -12.47 -6.72 -0.95
N PHE A 142 -12.16 -8.03 -1.05
CA PHE A 142 -12.90 -9.06 -0.32
C PHE A 142 -12.54 -9.10 1.17
N ILE A 143 -11.27 -8.89 1.52
CA ILE A 143 -10.82 -8.82 2.91
C ILE A 143 -11.51 -7.66 3.61
N ILE A 144 -11.50 -6.46 3.02
CA ILE A 144 -12.16 -5.27 3.60
C ILE A 144 -13.66 -5.51 3.80
N LYS A 145 -14.34 -6.19 2.87
CA LYS A 145 -15.74 -6.56 3.03
C LYS A 145 -16.00 -7.58 4.14
N LEU A 146 -15.07 -8.50 4.38
CA LEU A 146 -15.22 -9.59 5.35
C LEU A 146 -14.66 -9.24 6.73
N ALA A 147 -13.77 -8.25 6.81
CA ALA A 147 -12.95 -7.96 7.98
C ALA A 147 -13.75 -7.64 9.23
N GLY A 148 -14.74 -6.74 9.13
CA GLY A 148 -15.42 -6.23 10.31
C GLY A 148 -14.41 -5.75 11.35
N ASP A 149 -14.56 -6.23 12.58
CA ASP A 149 -13.66 -5.90 13.68
C ASP A 149 -12.24 -6.46 13.54
N CYS A 150 -12.00 -7.43 12.64
CA CYS A 150 -10.66 -8.01 12.40
C CYS A 150 -9.74 -7.14 11.55
N ILE A 151 -10.22 -6.03 10.97
CA ILE A 151 -9.46 -5.18 10.05
C ILE A 151 -8.16 -4.63 10.68
N VAL A 152 -8.17 -4.38 11.99
CA VAL A 152 -7.01 -3.85 12.72
C VAL A 152 -5.84 -4.85 12.69
N TYR A 153 -6.12 -6.15 12.81
CA TYR A 153 -5.10 -7.21 12.75
C TYR A 153 -4.48 -7.34 11.35
N TYR A 154 -5.32 -7.23 10.33
CA TYR A 154 -4.85 -7.21 8.93
C TYR A 154 -3.89 -6.04 8.68
N LEU A 155 -4.26 -4.82 9.09
CA LEU A 155 -3.44 -3.63 8.90
C LEU A 155 -2.12 -3.69 9.68
N ALA A 156 -2.13 -4.28 10.87
CA ALA A 156 -0.96 -4.39 11.73
C ALA A 156 0.18 -5.20 11.09
N THR A 157 -0.13 -6.20 10.28
CA THR A 157 0.86 -7.10 9.66
C THR A 157 1.22 -6.72 8.23
N LEU A 158 0.41 -5.88 7.57
CA LEU A 158 0.60 -5.44 6.19
C LEU A 158 2.01 -4.89 5.94
N HIS A 159 2.49 -4.02 6.83
CA HIS A 159 3.81 -3.38 6.69
C HIS A 159 4.95 -4.19 7.34
N VAL A 160 4.63 -5.13 8.24
CA VAL A 160 5.61 -6.00 8.92
C VAL A 160 6.37 -6.89 7.94
N SER A 161 5.72 -7.28 6.85
CA SER A 161 6.38 -8.07 5.80
C SER A 161 7.58 -7.35 5.17
N GLY A 162 7.71 -6.02 5.32
CA GLY A 162 8.82 -5.24 4.77
C GLY A 162 10.06 -5.35 5.63
N ILE A 163 9.84 -5.34 6.94
CA ILE A 163 10.86 -5.67 7.94
C ILE A 163 11.33 -7.11 7.71
N PHE A 164 10.40 -8.04 7.50
CA PHE A 164 10.73 -9.44 7.21
C PHE A 164 11.63 -9.60 5.98
N VAL A 165 11.28 -8.99 4.83
CA VAL A 165 12.11 -9.07 3.61
C VAL A 165 13.50 -8.45 3.82
N SER A 166 13.57 -7.33 4.52
CA SER A 166 14.86 -6.66 4.82
C SER A 166 15.76 -7.51 5.73
N ILE A 167 15.20 -8.10 6.78
CA ILE A 167 15.92 -9.03 7.68
C ILE A 167 16.36 -10.27 6.90
N TYR A 168 15.48 -10.82 6.07
CA TYR A 168 15.80 -11.96 5.20
C TYR A 168 16.98 -11.64 4.29
N HIS A 169 16.97 -10.52 3.57
CA HIS A 169 18.09 -10.12 2.70
C HIS A 169 19.39 -9.99 3.49
N PHE A 170 19.34 -9.37 4.67
CA PHE A 170 20.51 -9.23 5.54
C PHE A 170 21.08 -10.59 5.97
N LEU A 171 20.22 -11.50 6.47
CA LEU A 171 20.63 -12.84 6.91
C LEU A 171 21.16 -13.67 5.74
N PHE A 172 20.50 -13.61 4.58
CA PHE A 172 20.91 -14.35 3.39
C PHE A 172 22.29 -13.90 2.89
N LEU A 173 22.53 -12.59 2.81
CA LEU A 173 23.83 -12.05 2.43
C LEU A 173 24.93 -12.38 3.45
N LYS A 174 24.60 -12.47 4.74
CA LYS A 174 25.57 -12.88 5.77
C LYS A 174 25.98 -14.35 5.64
N LEU A 175 25.05 -15.23 5.31
CA LEU A 175 25.28 -16.68 5.19
C LEU A 175 25.87 -17.07 3.82
N PHE A 176 25.37 -16.47 2.74
CA PHE A 176 25.68 -16.86 1.35
C PHE A 176 26.28 -15.72 0.52
N GLY A 177 26.80 -14.67 1.15
CA GLY A 177 27.36 -13.48 0.48
C GLY A 177 28.64 -13.72 -0.31
N ASN A 178 29.26 -14.90 -0.22
CA ASN A 178 30.48 -15.20 -0.96
C ASN A 178 30.18 -15.46 -2.45
N ARG A 179 30.19 -14.38 -3.24
CA ARG A 179 29.91 -14.36 -4.69
C ARG A 179 30.81 -15.27 -5.52
N ARG A 180 31.97 -15.68 -5.02
CA ARG A 180 32.87 -16.62 -5.73
C ARG A 180 32.38 -18.06 -5.69
N LYS A 181 31.58 -18.43 -4.68
CA LYS A 181 31.09 -19.81 -4.48
C LYS A 181 29.63 -19.97 -4.87
N PHE A 182 28.83 -18.91 -4.75
CA PHE A 182 27.40 -18.94 -5.00
C PHE A 182 26.98 -17.81 -5.93
N ASN A 183 26.03 -18.07 -6.83
CA ASN A 183 25.32 -17.02 -7.56
C ASN A 183 24.32 -16.34 -6.62
N THR A 184 24.84 -15.56 -5.67
CA THR A 184 24.09 -14.96 -4.55
C THR A 184 22.91 -14.13 -5.03
N ASP A 185 23.06 -13.37 -6.12
CA ASP A 185 22.03 -12.45 -6.62
C ASP A 185 20.83 -13.21 -7.23
N TYR A 186 21.04 -14.38 -7.84
CA TYR A 186 19.96 -15.25 -8.27
C TYR A 186 19.30 -15.97 -7.09
N LEU A 187 20.12 -16.57 -6.22
CA LEU A 187 19.64 -17.42 -5.12
C LEU A 187 18.82 -16.64 -4.09
N ILE A 188 19.19 -15.39 -3.79
CA ILE A 188 18.48 -14.57 -2.80
C ILE A 188 17.02 -14.33 -3.20
N ILE A 189 16.76 -14.07 -4.48
CA ILE A 189 15.41 -13.85 -5.00
C ILE A 189 14.66 -15.17 -5.16
N THR A 190 15.32 -16.22 -5.66
CA THR A 190 14.70 -17.55 -5.76
C THR A 190 14.18 -18.02 -4.41
N TRP A 191 15.00 -17.94 -3.36
CA TRP A 191 14.58 -18.31 -2.00
C TRP A 191 13.56 -17.35 -1.40
N GLN A 192 13.58 -16.06 -1.76
CA GLN A 192 12.54 -15.12 -1.34
C GLN A 192 11.17 -15.50 -1.91
N ILE A 193 11.12 -15.90 -3.20
CA ILE A 193 9.88 -16.35 -3.84
C ILE A 193 9.42 -17.69 -3.23
N VAL A 194 10.34 -18.63 -2.96
CA VAL A 194 10.00 -19.89 -2.27
C VAL A 194 9.39 -19.62 -0.89
N LEU A 195 9.96 -18.71 -0.10
CA LEU A 195 9.38 -18.30 1.18
C LEU A 195 8.00 -17.67 1.01
N SER A 196 7.81 -16.82 -0.01
CA SER A 196 6.51 -16.25 -0.35
C SER A 196 5.47 -17.33 -0.68
N ILE A 197 5.84 -18.37 -1.42
CA ILE A 197 4.97 -19.52 -1.74
C ILE A 197 4.57 -20.27 -0.47
N ILE A 198 5.52 -20.56 0.42
CA ILE A 198 5.23 -21.26 1.69
C ILE A 198 4.27 -20.44 2.55
N ILE A 199 4.53 -19.14 2.70
CA ILE A 199 3.70 -18.25 3.52
C ILE A 199 2.31 -18.14 2.91
N THR A 200 2.18 -17.93 1.60
CA THR A 200 0.87 -17.86 0.93
C THR A 200 0.11 -19.17 0.94
N ALA A 201 0.79 -20.32 0.91
CA ALA A 201 0.16 -21.64 1.09
C ALA A 201 -0.44 -21.80 2.50
N VAL A 202 0.33 -21.44 3.54
CA VAL A 202 -0.14 -21.47 4.93
C VAL A 202 -1.30 -20.51 5.12
N THR A 203 -1.20 -19.29 4.59
CA THR A 203 -2.29 -18.30 4.62
C THR A 203 -3.55 -18.85 3.98
N ALA A 204 -3.47 -19.42 2.77
CA ALA A 204 -4.61 -20.00 2.08
C ALA A 204 -5.22 -21.17 2.87
N GLY A 205 -4.39 -22.05 3.46
CA GLY A 205 -4.85 -23.16 4.30
C GLY A 205 -5.61 -22.70 5.56
N VAL A 206 -5.07 -21.70 6.27
CA VAL A 206 -5.74 -21.12 7.45
C VAL A 206 -7.03 -20.40 7.05
N TRP A 207 -7.02 -19.67 5.93
CA TRP A 207 -8.21 -18.99 5.40
C TRP A 207 -9.33 -19.98 5.03
N ILE A 208 -8.98 -21.09 4.38
CA ILE A 208 -9.90 -22.20 4.11
C ILE A 208 -10.43 -22.75 5.43
N SER A 209 -9.58 -23.05 6.41
CA SER A 209 -10.02 -23.60 7.69
C SER A 209 -11.05 -22.72 8.39
N VAL A 210 -10.88 -21.40 8.37
CA VAL A 210 -11.82 -20.46 9.03
C VAL A 210 -13.16 -20.41 8.30
N TYR A 211 -13.16 -20.26 6.97
CA TYR A 211 -14.38 -20.03 6.19
C TYR A 211 -15.04 -21.31 5.63
N TYR A 212 -14.36 -22.44 5.67
CA TYR A 212 -14.91 -23.75 5.31
C TYR A 212 -15.53 -24.45 6.53
N ASN A 213 -14.81 -24.49 7.67
CA ASN A 213 -15.31 -25.13 8.89
C ASN A 213 -16.35 -24.29 9.64
N GLY A 214 -16.36 -22.96 9.43
CA GLY A 214 -17.40 -22.07 9.97
C GLY A 214 -18.82 -22.36 9.47
N LYS A 215 -19.00 -23.27 8.50
CA LYS A 215 -20.31 -23.72 7.99
C LYS A 215 -20.99 -24.79 8.86
N GLN A 216 -20.31 -25.34 9.86
CA GLN A 216 -20.89 -26.38 10.72
C GLN A 216 -21.49 -25.86 12.03
N SER A 217 -21.24 -24.60 12.40
CA SER A 217 -21.89 -23.97 13.57
C SER A 217 -23.04 -23.07 13.14
N GLU A 218 -24.22 -23.69 13.14
CA GLU A 218 -25.55 -23.12 13.30
C GLU A 218 -26.14 -22.23 12.19
N GLY A 219 -27.23 -22.76 11.62
CA GLY A 219 -28.15 -21.99 10.82
C GLY A 219 -28.76 -20.85 11.63
N LYS A 220 -28.53 -19.64 11.13
CA LYS A 220 -29.58 -18.64 11.03
C LYS A 220 -29.60 -18.20 9.58
N ASN A 221 -30.77 -18.33 8.96
CA ASN A 221 -31.08 -17.68 7.71
C ASN A 221 -30.55 -16.25 7.78
N GLY A 222 -29.58 -15.94 6.92
CA GLY A 222 -28.97 -14.63 6.80
C GLY A 222 -30.00 -13.66 6.23
N ASP A 223 -30.90 -13.22 7.09
CA ASP A 223 -31.70 -12.04 6.85
C ASP A 223 -30.72 -10.87 6.83
N CYS A 224 -30.58 -10.16 5.70
CA CYS A 224 -29.85 -8.89 5.62
C CYS A 224 -30.63 -7.76 6.33
N SER A 225 -31.45 -8.11 7.32
CA SER A 225 -32.36 -7.25 8.09
C SER A 225 -32.38 -7.67 9.56
N GLY A 226 -31.20 -7.79 10.17
CA GLY A 226 -31.05 -7.73 11.63
C GLY A 226 -30.96 -6.28 12.09
N GLY A 227 -32.07 -5.55 12.06
CA GLY A 227 -32.20 -4.22 12.64
C GLY A 227 -31.95 -4.26 14.14
N GLY A 228 -30.75 -3.87 14.55
CA GLY A 228 -30.58 -3.15 15.79
C GLY A 228 -31.08 -1.74 15.56
N SER A 229 -32.38 -1.52 15.78
CA SER A 229 -32.96 -0.19 15.91
C SER A 229 -32.39 0.48 17.15
N SER A 230 -31.14 0.94 17.10
CA SER A 230 -30.77 2.14 17.83
C SER A 230 -31.34 3.30 17.03
N SER A 231 -32.55 3.72 17.42
CA SER A 231 -33.04 5.07 17.17
C SER A 231 -31.93 6.06 17.54
N GLY A 232 -31.20 6.56 16.55
CA GLY A 232 -29.98 7.32 16.76
C GLY A 232 -29.18 7.51 15.47
N ASP A 233 -29.75 8.31 14.57
CA ASP A 233 -29.14 8.96 13.39
C ASP A 233 -28.74 8.08 12.19
N SER A 234 -29.51 8.20 11.11
CA SER A 234 -29.26 7.62 9.79
C SER A 234 -28.17 8.38 9.01
N SER A 235 -27.20 8.96 9.71
CA SER A 235 -26.24 9.90 9.14
C SER A 235 -24.95 9.18 8.73
N THR A 236 -24.82 8.92 7.43
CA THR A 236 -23.56 8.52 6.79
C THR A 236 -22.44 9.58 6.94
N TRP A 237 -22.79 10.76 7.45
CA TRP A 237 -21.89 11.88 7.71
C TRP A 237 -20.72 11.52 8.63
N HIS A 238 -20.90 10.59 9.57
CA HIS A 238 -19.83 10.16 10.48
C HIS A 238 -18.72 9.38 9.76
N ALA A 239 -19.00 8.71 8.64
CA ALA A 239 -18.00 7.99 7.85
C ALA A 239 -17.16 8.90 6.94
N ILE A 240 -17.59 10.14 6.68
CA ILE A 240 -16.86 11.05 5.78
C ILE A 240 -15.48 11.38 6.34
N SER A 241 -15.40 11.61 7.65
CA SER A 241 -14.12 11.91 8.31
C SER A 241 -13.07 10.80 8.15
N PRO A 242 -13.32 9.53 8.52
CA PRO A 242 -12.36 8.45 8.29
C PRO A 242 -12.07 8.19 6.80
N MET A 243 -13.03 8.41 5.90
CA MET A 243 -12.78 8.33 4.45
C MET A 243 -11.81 9.41 3.97
N ILE A 244 -12.00 10.67 4.40
CA ILE A 244 -11.09 11.77 4.07
C ILE A 244 -9.68 11.47 4.59
N MET A 245 -9.54 10.92 5.80
CA MET A 245 -8.25 10.48 6.33
C MET A 245 -7.56 9.50 5.38
N CYS A 246 -8.27 8.46 4.93
CA CYS A 246 -7.71 7.44 4.04
C CYS A 246 -7.31 8.03 2.68
N VAL A 247 -8.24 8.72 2.03
CA VAL A 247 -8.04 9.25 0.67
C VAL A 247 -6.95 10.31 0.68
N PHE A 248 -7.01 11.28 1.59
CA PHE A 248 -6.02 12.37 1.65
C PHE A 248 -4.63 11.84 1.97
N ALA A 249 -4.50 10.94 2.95
CA ALA A 249 -3.21 10.37 3.32
C ALA A 249 -2.57 9.66 2.13
N GLN A 250 -3.32 8.85 1.39
CA GLN A 250 -2.81 8.12 0.23
C GLN A 250 -2.46 9.06 -0.93
N VAL A 251 -3.34 10.02 -1.23
CA VAL A 251 -3.15 11.03 -2.29
C VAL A 251 -1.84 11.78 -2.09
N VAL A 252 -1.62 12.32 -0.90
CA VAL A 252 -0.51 13.24 -0.66
C VAL A 252 0.81 12.48 -0.57
N VAL A 253 0.84 11.29 0.05
CA VAL A 253 2.10 10.55 0.17
C VAL A 253 2.68 10.17 -1.19
N TYR A 254 1.86 9.75 -2.16
CA TYR A 254 2.34 9.29 -3.48
C TYR A 254 2.77 10.43 -4.42
N ILE A 255 2.35 11.67 -4.16
CA ILE A 255 2.86 12.84 -4.89
C ILE A 255 4.30 13.14 -4.47
N PHE A 256 4.60 13.01 -3.17
CA PHE A 256 5.86 13.49 -2.58
C PHE A 256 6.89 12.38 -2.32
N TYR A 257 6.46 11.22 -1.86
CA TYR A 257 7.32 10.11 -1.46
C TYR A 257 7.21 8.96 -2.47
N PRO A 258 8.32 8.31 -2.87
CA PRO A 258 9.71 8.60 -2.47
C PRO A 258 10.42 9.65 -3.34
N ALA A 259 9.80 10.04 -4.46
CA ALA A 259 10.49 10.73 -5.55
C ALA A 259 10.98 12.15 -5.19
N ILE A 260 10.17 12.94 -4.48
CA ILE A 260 10.50 14.31 -4.05
C ILE A 260 11.28 14.27 -2.72
N ALA A 261 10.68 13.68 -1.69
CA ALA A 261 11.29 13.52 -0.37
C ALA A 261 11.46 12.02 -0.05
N PRO A 262 12.67 11.55 0.32
CA PRO A 262 13.93 12.29 0.41
C PRO A 262 14.65 12.45 -0.95
N GLY A 263 14.15 11.84 -2.03
CA GLY A 263 14.89 11.58 -3.27
C GLY A 263 15.53 12.78 -3.99
N LEU A 264 14.90 13.96 -3.99
CA LEU A 264 15.44 15.19 -4.60
C LEU A 264 16.13 16.12 -3.59
N LEU A 265 16.02 15.83 -2.29
CA LEU A 265 16.46 16.73 -1.23
C LEU A 265 17.84 16.36 -0.66
N VAL A 266 18.24 15.09 -0.76
CA VAL A 266 19.52 14.58 -0.23
C VAL A 266 20.14 13.52 -1.15
N ASP A 267 21.45 13.32 -1.00
CA ASP A 267 22.18 12.29 -1.74
C ASP A 267 21.66 10.86 -1.46
N PHE A 268 21.84 10.00 -2.47
CA PHE A 268 21.39 8.60 -2.49
C PHE A 268 21.77 7.78 -1.24
N ARG A 269 22.95 8.01 -0.66
CA ARG A 269 23.38 7.30 0.56
C ARG A 269 22.47 7.59 1.76
N HIS A 270 21.95 8.81 1.86
CA HIS A 270 21.07 9.23 2.93
C HIS A 270 19.62 8.83 2.66
N VAL A 271 19.18 8.86 1.40
CA VAL A 271 17.87 8.32 0.95
C VAL A 271 17.68 6.90 1.46
N ASN A 272 18.62 5.99 1.17
CA ASN A 272 18.52 4.59 1.59
C ASN A 272 18.39 4.42 3.12
N LYS A 273 19.08 5.26 3.91
CA LYS A 273 18.98 5.21 5.38
C LYS A 273 17.62 5.70 5.88
N ILE A 274 17.07 6.73 5.25
CA ILE A 274 15.74 7.26 5.58
C ILE A 274 14.67 6.22 5.23
N ASP A 275 14.74 5.62 4.05
CA ASP A 275 13.78 4.59 3.62
C ASP A 275 13.82 3.34 4.54
N GLN A 276 15.01 2.94 4.99
CA GLN A 276 15.15 1.88 6.00
C GLN A 276 14.51 2.26 7.34
N ALA A 277 14.66 3.51 7.79
CA ALA A 277 14.01 3.98 9.01
C ALA A 277 12.48 3.99 8.85
N LEU A 278 11.97 4.50 7.72
CA LEU A 278 10.52 4.50 7.41
C LEU A 278 9.94 3.08 7.41
N LEU A 279 10.66 2.14 6.82
CA LEU A 279 10.25 0.74 6.79
C LEU A 279 10.04 0.15 8.20
N ILE A 280 10.90 0.51 9.17
CA ILE A 280 10.79 0.05 10.57
C ILE A 280 9.66 0.76 11.32
N ILE A 281 9.48 2.07 11.11
CA ILE A 281 8.51 2.87 11.87
C ILE A 281 7.09 2.70 11.29
N SER A 282 6.95 2.39 10.00
CA SER A 282 5.67 2.28 9.30
C SER A 282 4.60 1.38 9.96
N PRO A 283 4.88 0.16 10.47
CA PRO A 283 3.84 -0.67 11.08
C PRO A 283 3.42 -0.22 12.50
N ILE A 284 4.18 0.68 13.14
CA ILE A 284 3.97 1.02 14.56
C ILE A 284 2.54 1.49 14.88
N PRO A 285 1.92 2.41 14.10
CA PRO A 285 0.56 2.86 14.40
C PRO A 285 -0.46 1.72 14.36
N ALA A 286 -0.42 0.88 13.32
CA ALA A 286 -1.35 -0.22 13.15
C ALA A 286 -1.16 -1.33 14.20
N ILE A 287 0.09 -1.65 14.56
CA ILE A 287 0.40 -2.58 15.65
C ILE A 287 -0.12 -2.04 16.99
N THR A 288 0.04 -0.75 17.25
CA THR A 288 -0.43 -0.11 18.49
C THR A 288 -1.93 -0.31 18.66
N PHE A 289 -2.72 -0.07 17.61
CA PHE A 289 -4.17 -0.28 17.66
C PHE A 289 -4.56 -1.76 17.77
N ALA A 290 -3.83 -2.68 17.13
CA ALA A 290 -4.07 -4.11 17.30
C ALA A 290 -3.78 -4.57 18.74
N LEU A 291 -2.74 -4.04 19.38
CA LEU A 291 -2.41 -4.32 20.78
C LEU A 291 -3.46 -3.75 21.75
N LEU A 292 -3.95 -2.53 21.51
CA LEU A 292 -5.06 -1.96 22.29
C LEU A 292 -6.30 -2.85 22.22
N ASP A 293 -6.54 -3.47 21.07
CA ASP A 293 -7.66 -4.37 20.88
C ASP A 293 -7.51 -5.69 21.65
N VAL A 294 -6.33 -6.33 21.57
CA VAL A 294 -6.03 -7.58 22.31
C VAL A 294 -6.04 -7.37 23.82
N THR A 295 -5.59 -6.21 24.29
CA THR A 295 -5.59 -5.87 25.73
C THR A 295 -6.98 -5.54 26.28
N LYS A 296 -8.04 -5.72 25.48
CA LYS A 296 -9.44 -5.42 25.82
C LYS A 296 -9.70 -3.95 26.18
N ASN A 297 -8.78 -3.05 25.88
CA ASN A 297 -8.98 -1.60 25.94
C ASN A 297 -9.71 -1.11 24.68
N THR A 298 -10.76 -1.84 24.30
CA THR A 298 -11.49 -1.63 23.05
C THR A 298 -12.15 -0.27 23.01
N GLU A 299 -12.41 0.37 24.15
CA GLU A 299 -12.91 1.73 24.29
C GLU A 299 -12.06 2.76 23.53
N TYR A 300 -10.74 2.56 23.48
CA TYR A 300 -9.76 3.42 22.81
C TYR A 300 -9.34 2.90 21.43
N SER A 301 -10.11 1.97 20.84
CA SER A 301 -9.82 1.47 19.50
C SER A 301 -10.55 2.31 18.43
N PRO A 302 -9.90 2.65 17.30
CA PRO A 302 -10.55 3.39 16.20
C PRO A 302 -11.65 2.59 15.51
N LYS A 303 -11.77 1.28 15.79
CA LYS A 303 -12.84 0.40 15.28
C LYS A 303 -14.22 0.62 15.92
N ASN A 304 -14.35 1.56 16.84
CA ASN A 304 -15.64 1.91 17.44
C ASN A 304 -16.42 2.91 16.59
N VAL A 305 -17.71 3.08 16.92
CA VAL A 305 -18.51 4.22 16.44
C VAL A 305 -18.00 5.51 17.09
N TRP A 306 -17.78 6.56 16.30
CA TRP A 306 -17.18 7.82 16.72
C TRP A 306 -18.25 8.81 17.19
N THR A 307 -18.98 8.45 18.24
CA THR A 307 -20.00 9.30 18.88
C THR A 307 -19.67 9.57 20.34
N GLY A 308 -20.18 10.68 20.89
CA GLY A 308 -19.90 11.11 22.26
C GLY A 308 -18.41 11.37 22.51
N GLU A 309 -17.86 10.79 23.56
CA GLU A 309 -16.43 10.91 23.92
C GLU A 309 -15.49 10.34 22.85
N LYS A 310 -15.98 9.39 22.04
CA LYS A 310 -15.20 8.77 20.95
C LYS A 310 -15.14 9.63 19.69
N ALA A 311 -15.85 10.77 19.65
CA ALA A 311 -15.69 11.78 18.60
C ALA A 311 -14.26 12.37 18.55
N ALA A 312 -13.46 12.18 19.61
CA ALA A 312 -12.05 12.56 19.65
C ALA A 312 -11.22 11.97 18.48
N TRP A 313 -11.63 10.84 17.89
CA TRP A 313 -10.96 10.26 16.72
C TRP A 313 -11.00 11.17 15.49
N HIS A 314 -12.02 12.03 15.35
CA HIS A 314 -12.03 13.07 14.32
C HIS A 314 -10.85 14.05 14.46
N GLY A 315 -10.31 14.22 15.67
CA GLY A 315 -9.13 15.06 15.94
C GLY A 315 -7.85 14.57 15.24
N THR A 316 -7.78 13.30 14.84
CA THR A 316 -6.64 12.77 14.06
C THR A 316 -6.53 13.41 12.67
N LEU A 317 -7.55 14.14 12.21
CA LEU A 317 -7.47 15.00 11.02
C LEU A 317 -6.37 16.06 11.14
N ILE A 318 -5.84 16.37 12.33
CA ILE A 318 -4.71 17.30 12.52
C ILE A 318 -3.45 16.87 11.75
N PHE A 319 -3.31 15.59 11.42
CA PHE A 319 -2.18 15.12 10.62
C PHE A 319 -2.26 15.55 9.14
N ILE A 320 -3.45 15.91 8.64
CA ILE A 320 -3.64 16.46 7.29
C ILE A 320 -2.90 17.80 7.11
N PRO A 321 -3.15 18.85 7.92
CA PRO A 321 -2.42 20.10 7.78
C PRO A 321 -0.92 19.92 8.04
N VAL A 322 -0.49 18.98 8.91
CA VAL A 322 0.93 18.64 9.07
C VAL A 322 1.53 18.13 7.76
N MET A 323 0.84 17.22 7.06
CA MET A 323 1.29 16.72 5.76
C MET A 323 1.32 17.83 4.70
N ILE A 324 0.33 18.72 4.66
CA ILE A 324 0.29 19.87 3.74
C ILE A 324 1.48 20.80 3.98
N ILE A 325 1.77 21.11 5.25
CA ILE A 325 2.90 21.96 5.63
C ILE A 325 4.22 21.31 5.18
N CYS A 326 4.40 20.01 5.43
CA CYS A 326 5.60 19.29 4.96
C CYS A 326 5.73 19.31 3.44
N GLY A 327 4.65 19.00 2.71
CA GLY A 327 4.62 19.06 1.24
C GLY A 327 4.95 20.46 0.70
N TYR A 328 4.39 21.50 1.31
CA TYR A 328 4.71 22.89 0.98
C TYR A 328 6.20 23.20 1.22
N LEU A 329 6.77 22.75 2.34
CA LEU A 329 8.20 22.93 2.63
C LEU A 329 9.08 22.21 1.60
N PHE A 330 8.70 21.00 1.14
CA PHE A 330 9.44 20.28 0.10
C PHE A 330 9.43 21.03 -1.24
N ILE A 331 8.26 21.50 -1.70
CA ILE A 331 8.15 22.29 -2.95
C ILE A 331 8.91 23.61 -2.83
N LYS A 332 8.79 24.29 -1.69
CA LYS A 332 9.46 25.58 -1.46
C LYS A 332 10.98 25.42 -1.43
N ALA A 333 11.49 24.36 -0.80
CA ALA A 333 12.91 24.04 -0.80
C ALA A 333 13.43 23.86 -2.23
N LEU A 334 12.68 23.14 -3.08
CA LEU A 334 13.10 22.87 -4.46
C LEU A 334 13.05 24.09 -5.40
N HIS A 335 12.02 24.92 -5.32
CA HIS A 335 11.83 26.03 -6.28
C HIS A 335 12.46 27.36 -5.85
N TYR A 336 12.79 27.53 -4.56
CA TYR A 336 13.35 28.78 -4.04
C TYR A 336 14.72 28.53 -3.40
N PRO A 337 15.78 28.34 -4.20
CA PRO A 337 17.09 27.87 -3.73
C PRO A 337 17.74 28.80 -2.69
N HIS A 338 17.51 30.11 -2.80
CA HIS A 338 18.05 31.13 -1.88
C HIS A 338 17.17 31.40 -0.65
N SER A 339 16.04 30.70 -0.52
CA SER A 339 15.19 30.85 0.67
C SER A 339 15.84 30.19 1.89
N ALA A 340 15.62 30.75 3.08
CA ALA A 340 16.07 30.14 4.34
C ALA A 340 15.58 28.68 4.49
N THR A 341 14.40 28.36 3.96
CA THR A 341 13.85 27.00 3.92
C THR A 341 14.66 26.05 3.03
N SER A 342 15.11 26.50 1.85
CA SER A 342 15.97 25.69 0.98
C SER A 342 17.33 25.44 1.64
N LEU A 343 17.96 26.49 2.18
CA LEU A 343 19.28 26.40 2.81
C LEU A 343 19.31 25.50 4.05
N THR A 344 18.18 25.34 4.74
CA THR A 344 18.06 24.48 5.93
C THR A 344 17.70 23.03 5.60
N ILE A 345 16.99 22.80 4.50
CA ILE A 345 16.47 21.47 4.10
C ILE A 345 17.40 20.79 3.09
N ILE A 346 17.77 21.45 1.98
CA ILE A 346 18.56 20.83 0.92
C ILE A 346 19.94 20.43 1.44
N ASN A 347 20.38 19.21 1.13
CA ASN A 347 21.66 18.63 1.55
C ASN A 347 21.87 18.53 3.06
N ASN A 348 20.80 18.64 3.87
CA ASN A 348 20.84 18.39 5.31
C ASN A 348 20.07 17.10 5.67
N PRO A 349 20.77 15.96 5.79
CA PRO A 349 20.14 14.66 6.02
C PRO A 349 19.28 14.57 7.28
N ARG A 350 19.64 15.32 8.34
CA ARG A 350 18.92 15.28 9.61
C ARG A 350 17.56 15.95 9.48
N MET A 351 17.52 17.14 8.87
CA MET A 351 16.28 17.88 8.68
C MET A 351 15.36 17.17 7.68
N VAL A 352 15.90 16.71 6.55
CA VAL A 352 15.12 15.97 5.53
C VAL A 352 14.61 14.66 6.10
N GLY A 353 15.43 13.92 6.85
CA GLY A 353 15.00 12.71 7.55
C GLY A 353 13.86 13.00 8.52
N PHE A 354 13.99 14.02 9.37
CA PHE A 354 12.92 14.41 10.31
C PHE A 354 11.61 14.76 9.59
N LEU A 355 11.65 15.63 8.58
CA LEU A 355 10.45 16.04 7.84
C LEU A 355 9.81 14.89 7.06
N THR A 356 10.63 14.03 6.45
CA THR A 356 10.14 12.86 5.70
C THR A 356 9.51 11.84 6.64
N ILE A 357 10.13 11.57 7.81
CA ILE A 357 9.56 10.69 8.83
C ILE A 357 8.27 11.27 9.39
N LEU A 358 8.22 12.56 9.73
CA LEU A 358 6.99 13.20 10.21
C LEU A 358 5.85 13.11 9.18
N PHE A 359 6.16 13.40 7.91
CA PHE A 359 5.22 13.32 6.80
C PHE A 359 4.67 11.91 6.61
N TYR A 360 5.56 10.91 6.54
CA TYR A 360 5.17 9.52 6.31
C TYR A 360 4.46 8.91 7.53
N MET A 361 4.86 9.26 8.75
CA MET A 361 4.18 8.80 9.97
C MET A 361 2.78 9.38 10.12
N SER A 362 2.60 10.65 9.75
CA SER A 362 1.27 11.28 9.69
C SER A 362 0.35 10.50 8.74
N HIS A 363 0.87 10.10 7.57
CA HIS A 363 0.18 9.24 6.62
C HIS A 363 -0.19 7.87 7.23
N MET A 364 0.76 7.18 7.87
CA MET A 364 0.52 5.85 8.47
C MET A 364 -0.52 5.89 9.60
N ILE A 365 -0.52 6.95 10.43
CA ILE A 365 -1.52 7.14 11.49
C ILE A 365 -2.91 7.35 10.89
N LEU A 366 -3.04 8.19 9.86
CA LEU A 366 -4.32 8.45 9.19
C LEU A 366 -4.91 7.18 8.57
N LEU A 367 -4.09 6.33 7.94
CA LEU A 367 -4.56 5.04 7.41
C LEU A 367 -4.98 4.06 8.52
N ALA A 368 -4.16 3.96 9.58
CA ALA A 368 -4.40 3.02 10.67
C ALA A 368 -5.67 3.35 11.48
N VAL A 369 -6.04 4.63 11.57
CA VAL A 369 -7.30 5.10 12.19
C VAL A 369 -8.45 5.09 11.19
N GLY A 370 -8.20 5.55 9.97
CA GLY A 370 -9.22 5.74 8.95
C GLY A 370 -9.87 4.43 8.51
N TYR A 371 -9.09 3.42 8.12
CA TYR A 371 -9.65 2.16 7.59
C TYR A 371 -10.60 1.46 8.58
N PRO A 372 -10.22 1.22 9.86
CA PRO A 372 -11.15 0.66 10.84
C PRO A 372 -12.35 1.56 11.15
N GLY A 373 -12.17 2.89 11.04
CA GLY A 373 -13.22 3.86 11.30
C GLY A 373 -14.32 3.90 10.25
N VAL A 374 -14.05 3.58 8.97
CA VAL A 374 -15.05 3.70 7.91
C VAL A 374 -16.25 2.79 8.15
N GLU A 375 -16.04 1.49 8.35
CA GLU A 375 -17.14 0.51 8.39
C GLU A 375 -18.16 0.80 9.50
N LYS A 376 -17.69 1.05 10.72
CA LYS A 376 -18.55 1.22 11.90
C LYS A 376 -19.25 2.58 11.93
N ASN A 377 -18.72 3.58 11.24
CA ASN A 377 -19.34 4.90 11.10
C ASN A 377 -20.20 5.04 9.84
N SER A 378 -20.38 3.97 9.06
CA SER A 378 -21.11 3.99 7.78
C SER A 378 -22.64 3.89 7.92
N GLY A 379 -23.18 3.63 9.11
CA GLY A 379 -24.63 3.47 9.31
C GLY A 379 -25.24 2.41 8.38
N SER A 380 -26.29 2.77 7.64
CA SER A 380 -26.94 1.89 6.65
C SER A 380 -26.07 1.55 5.44
N ALA A 381 -24.98 2.31 5.21
CA ALA A 381 -24.08 2.15 4.07
C ALA A 381 -22.93 1.17 4.31
N LYS A 382 -22.89 0.50 5.47
CA LYS A 382 -21.76 -0.34 5.93
C LYS A 382 -21.32 -1.41 4.94
N GLU A 383 -22.22 -1.91 4.10
CA GLU A 383 -21.92 -3.02 3.18
C GLU A 383 -21.09 -2.61 1.96
N TYR A 384 -21.18 -1.34 1.53
CA TYR A 384 -20.53 -0.86 0.32
C TYR A 384 -19.48 0.22 0.58
N LEU A 385 -19.66 1.06 1.61
CA LEU A 385 -18.82 2.24 1.83
C LEU A 385 -17.33 1.90 2.07
N PRO A 386 -16.95 0.85 2.84
CA PRO A 386 -15.54 0.46 3.00
C PRO A 386 -14.86 0.08 1.68
N ASN A 387 -15.58 -0.60 0.79
CA ASN A 387 -15.08 -0.98 -0.54
C ASN A 387 -14.97 0.22 -1.48
N ILE A 388 -15.95 1.12 -1.44
CA ILE A 388 -15.88 2.38 -2.19
C ILE A 388 -14.72 3.23 -1.69
N ASN A 389 -14.52 3.34 -0.37
CA ASN A 389 -13.37 4.04 0.20
C ASN A 389 -12.05 3.44 -0.32
N THR A 390 -11.90 2.12 -0.24
CA THR A 390 -10.71 1.42 -0.75
C THR A 390 -10.49 1.69 -2.24
N PHE A 391 -11.55 1.63 -3.04
CA PHE A 391 -11.49 1.95 -4.48
C PHE A 391 -11.05 3.40 -4.74
N ILE A 392 -11.64 4.39 -4.05
CA ILE A 392 -11.25 5.81 -4.21
C ILE A 392 -9.79 5.99 -3.80
N VAL A 393 -9.37 5.39 -2.70
CA VAL A 393 -7.99 5.43 -2.20
C VAL A 393 -7.01 4.88 -3.25
N THR A 394 -7.24 3.67 -3.76
CA THR A 394 -6.33 3.03 -4.73
C THR A 394 -6.38 3.67 -6.12
N LEU A 395 -7.54 4.18 -6.54
CA LEU A 395 -7.66 4.93 -7.79
C LEU A 395 -6.89 6.25 -7.70
N SER A 396 -7.07 7.00 -6.61
CA SER A 396 -6.38 8.27 -6.41
C SER A 396 -4.87 8.09 -6.33
N MET A 397 -4.41 7.06 -5.63
CA MET A 397 -3.01 6.62 -5.61
C MET A 397 -2.47 6.37 -7.02
N ALA A 398 -3.16 5.54 -7.80
CA ALA A 398 -2.73 5.15 -9.14
C ALA A 398 -2.69 6.33 -10.12
N VAL A 399 -3.53 7.35 -9.96
CA VAL A 399 -3.47 8.56 -10.79
C VAL A 399 -2.30 9.47 -10.38
N LEU A 400 -2.10 9.65 -9.07
CA LEU A 400 -1.19 10.67 -8.56
C LEU A 400 0.27 10.24 -8.53
N ILE A 401 0.55 8.94 -8.50
CA ILE A 401 1.91 8.44 -8.68
C ILE A 401 2.49 8.92 -10.01
N PHE A 402 1.72 8.86 -11.11
CA PHE A 402 2.14 9.37 -12.42
C PHE A 402 2.31 10.89 -12.43
N PHE A 403 1.47 11.61 -11.70
CA PHE A 403 1.60 13.05 -11.57
C PHE A 403 2.90 13.43 -10.85
N GLY A 404 3.20 12.79 -9.70
CA GLY A 404 4.43 13.03 -8.94
C GLY A 404 5.69 12.70 -9.75
N GLU A 405 5.72 11.55 -10.42
CA GLU A 405 6.83 11.19 -11.30
C GLU A 405 6.98 12.12 -12.50
N GLY A 406 5.86 12.50 -13.14
CA GLY A 406 5.86 13.43 -14.26
C GLY A 406 6.45 14.78 -13.90
N TYR A 407 6.13 15.27 -12.69
CA TYR A 407 6.74 16.48 -12.11
C TYR A 407 8.25 16.31 -11.92
N VAL A 408 8.69 15.22 -11.29
CA VAL A 408 10.13 14.97 -11.05
C VAL A 408 10.91 14.83 -12.35
N ASN A 409 10.33 14.17 -13.35
CA ASN A 409 10.92 14.02 -14.68
C ASN A 409 11.08 15.36 -15.40
N GLU A 410 10.15 16.30 -15.26
CA GLU A 410 10.32 17.65 -15.81
C GLU A 410 11.34 18.47 -15.01
N PHE A 411 11.28 18.35 -13.68
CA PHE A 411 12.17 19.08 -12.78
C PHE A 411 13.65 18.76 -13.06
N LYS A 412 13.97 17.49 -13.29
CA LYS A 412 15.34 17.04 -13.58
C LYS A 412 15.91 17.51 -14.93
N LYS A 413 15.08 17.97 -15.87
CA LYS A 413 15.54 18.47 -17.18
C LYS A 413 16.11 19.88 -17.12
N HIS A 414 15.82 20.62 -16.06
CA HIS A 414 16.11 22.04 -15.98
C HIS A 414 17.23 22.31 -15.00
N ASP A 415 18.24 23.06 -15.45
CA ASP A 415 19.28 23.57 -14.56
C ASP A 415 18.77 24.73 -13.72
N ARG A 416 19.24 24.79 -12.46
CA ARG A 416 18.84 25.85 -11.50
C ARG A 416 19.20 27.26 -11.97
N SER A 417 20.21 27.39 -12.84
CA SER A 417 20.66 28.67 -13.41
C SER A 417 19.74 29.18 -14.51
N TYR A 418 18.99 28.29 -15.18
CA TYR A 418 18.09 28.62 -16.30
C TYR A 418 16.69 28.15 -15.98
N TRP A 419 16.10 28.75 -14.93
CA TRP A 419 14.82 28.29 -14.41
C TRP A 419 13.67 28.61 -15.37
N PRO A 420 12.88 27.63 -15.82
CA PRO A 420 11.88 27.82 -16.88
C PRO A 420 10.74 28.77 -16.47
N THR A 421 10.53 28.96 -15.17
CA THR A 421 9.50 29.85 -14.63
C THR A 421 10.05 31.18 -14.11
N GLN A 422 11.30 31.54 -14.44
CA GLN A 422 11.87 32.83 -14.08
C GLN A 422 11.10 33.96 -14.77
N GLY A 423 10.69 34.98 -14.00
CA GLY A 423 9.89 36.10 -14.51
C GLY A 423 8.40 35.81 -14.74
N LEU A 424 7.92 34.58 -14.50
CA LEU A 424 6.50 34.26 -14.52
C LEU A 424 5.82 34.64 -13.19
N SER A 425 4.54 35.02 -13.26
CA SER A 425 3.71 35.14 -12.06
C SER A 425 3.50 33.78 -11.41
N ALA A 426 3.28 33.73 -10.09
CA ALA A 426 3.13 32.48 -9.34
C ALA A 426 2.06 31.54 -9.93
N LYS A 427 0.93 32.10 -10.42
CA LYS A 427 -0.13 31.32 -11.07
C LYS A 427 0.33 30.68 -12.39
N ARG A 428 1.08 31.41 -13.22
CA ARG A 428 1.62 30.89 -14.49
C ARG A 428 2.73 29.87 -14.26
N ALA A 429 3.58 30.11 -13.26
CA ALA A 429 4.60 29.17 -12.84
C ALA A 429 3.98 27.85 -12.35
N PHE A 430 2.97 27.91 -11.49
CA PHE A 430 2.22 26.73 -11.06
C PHE A 430 1.58 25.99 -12.23
N GLY A 431 0.90 26.72 -13.12
CA GLY A 431 0.28 26.15 -14.32
C GLY A 431 1.27 25.43 -15.23
N PHE A 432 2.47 25.99 -15.43
CA PHE A 432 3.55 25.35 -16.20
C PHE A 432 3.96 24.00 -15.60
N TRP A 433 4.26 23.96 -14.30
CA TRP A 433 4.68 22.72 -13.65
C TRP A 433 3.57 21.68 -13.62
N PHE A 434 2.33 22.11 -13.40
CA PHE A 434 1.17 21.23 -13.42
C PHE A 434 0.92 20.62 -14.80
N ASP A 435 0.95 21.43 -15.86
CA ASP A 435 0.77 20.96 -17.24
C ASP A 435 1.89 19.98 -17.66
N LYS A 436 3.15 20.31 -17.36
CA LYS A 436 4.26 19.41 -17.66
C LYS A 436 4.24 18.11 -16.86
N ALA A 437 3.82 18.17 -15.59
CA ALA A 437 3.63 16.98 -14.78
C ALA A 437 2.59 16.04 -15.39
N ILE A 438 1.46 16.56 -15.88
CA ILE A 438 0.43 15.76 -16.56
C ILE A 438 0.96 15.18 -17.88
N GLN A 439 1.61 15.98 -18.72
CA GLN A 439 2.13 15.51 -20.01
C GLN A 439 3.15 14.38 -19.85
N ASN A 440 4.10 14.54 -18.92
CA ASN A 440 5.10 13.50 -18.66
C ASN A 440 4.50 12.31 -17.90
N GLY A 441 3.57 12.54 -16.99
CA GLY A 441 2.86 11.48 -16.27
C GLY A 441 2.07 10.58 -17.22
N PHE A 442 1.37 11.16 -18.20
CA PHE A 442 0.66 10.41 -19.23
C PHE A 442 1.60 9.61 -20.14
N LYS A 443 2.77 10.17 -20.50
CA LYS A 443 3.81 9.42 -21.22
C LYS A 443 4.30 8.23 -20.40
N ASN A 444 4.62 8.42 -19.12
CA ASN A 444 5.04 7.33 -18.24
C ASN A 444 3.96 6.25 -18.10
N PHE A 445 2.69 6.64 -18.00
CA PHE A 445 1.56 5.71 -17.97
C PHE A 445 1.50 4.82 -19.21
N LEU A 446 1.65 5.39 -20.41
CA LEU A 446 1.66 4.62 -21.66
C LEU A 446 2.86 3.66 -21.75
N LEU A 447 4.02 4.07 -21.24
CA LEU A 447 5.24 3.25 -21.23
C LEU A 447 5.16 2.00 -20.34
N ILE A 448 4.16 1.90 -19.46
CA ILE A 448 3.92 0.69 -18.65
C ILE A 448 3.44 -0.48 -19.52
N PHE A 449 2.65 -0.19 -20.56
CA PHE A 449 2.08 -1.21 -21.43
C PHE A 449 3.09 -1.70 -22.47
N THR A 450 4.29 -2.04 -22.01
CA THR A 450 5.38 -2.51 -22.85
C THR A 450 5.22 -3.98 -23.21
N ARG A 451 5.52 -4.30 -24.48
CA ARG A 451 5.62 -5.68 -24.99
C ARG A 451 7.04 -6.23 -24.85
N ASP A 452 8.03 -5.37 -24.63
CA ASP A 452 9.43 -5.74 -24.42
C ASP A 452 10.09 -4.74 -23.46
N LEU A 453 10.04 -5.06 -22.16
CA LEU A 453 10.60 -4.21 -21.13
C LEU A 453 12.11 -4.02 -21.30
N ARG A 454 12.83 -5.03 -21.82
CA ARG A 454 14.28 -4.92 -22.02
C ARG A 454 14.58 -3.87 -23.07
N ARG A 455 13.93 -3.96 -24.22
CA ARG A 455 14.12 -3.00 -25.32
C ARG A 455 13.81 -1.58 -24.86
N ASP A 456 12.69 -1.38 -24.17
CA ASP A 456 12.26 -0.04 -23.77
C ASP A 456 13.12 0.56 -22.64
N LEU A 457 13.79 -0.27 -21.84
CA LEU A 457 14.77 0.20 -20.86
C LEU A 457 16.08 0.59 -21.56
N MET A 458 16.51 -0.22 -22.53
CA MET A 458 17.75 0.06 -23.28
C MET A 458 17.59 1.26 -24.21
N SER A 459 16.41 1.49 -24.81
CA SER A 459 16.17 2.67 -25.65
C SER A 459 16.14 3.99 -24.88
N ALA A 460 16.15 3.96 -23.54
CA ALA A 460 16.32 5.16 -22.72
C ALA A 460 17.80 5.58 -22.60
N LEU A 461 18.72 4.81 -23.18
CA LEU A 461 20.14 5.14 -23.29
C LEU A 461 20.49 5.93 -24.54
N ASP A 462 19.65 5.82 -25.57
CA ASP A 462 19.74 6.53 -26.84
C ASP A 462 18.96 7.84 -26.76
#